data_AF-A0A2I2GKF0-F1
#
_entry.id   AF-A0A2I2GKF0-F1
#
_cell.length_a   1.000
_cell.length_b   1.000
_cell.length_c   1.000
_cell.angle_alpha   90.00
_cell.angle_beta   90.00
_cell.angle_gamma   90.00
#
_symmetry.space_group_name_H-M   'P 1'
#
loop_
_entity.id
_entity.type
_entity.pdbx_description
1 polymer ?
#
loop_
_entity_poly.entity_id
_entity_poly.type
_entity_poly.pdbx_seq_one_letter_code
_entity_poly.pdbx_strand_id
1 'polypeptide(L)'
;MEVGIIGSGIIGLLSALTLTDAGYKVTIVARDLPGDESQDWASPWAGASICPHPDVGGNSLQTENFKFFWALAHRDPTSGVQVLKVTEYYDDRDDDSTIWYKTIVPHYRRISTDQLPEGAKIGFTYTSMTINPTFLLPWLKQKLEARGVKFIRKTLASIEEARAITGSKIVVHASGLGAFTLAGDKDVEAIRGQTMFTETDYAESKMHQGSHYTYVIPRMFTKGAIIGGVSQPGNLDRSVDETLRPDILRRVKKLTNGELDPLTLENNVQKDIVAFRPGRKGGYRLEVEGDTVHAYGFAGLGYIFSYGVATKVRELVDSIGKRDAGQRSRL
;
A
#
# COMPACT_ATOMS: atom_id res chain seq x y z
N MET A 1 12.99 21.14 13.61
CA MET A 1 11.56 21.51 13.66
C MET A 1 10.75 20.27 14.04
N GLU A 2 9.65 20.42 14.77
CA GLU A 2 8.82 19.28 15.19
C GLU A 2 7.66 19.08 14.21
N VAL A 3 7.40 17.81 13.86
CA VAL A 3 6.30 17.43 12.97
C VAL A 3 5.52 16.29 13.61
N GLY A 4 4.21 16.49 13.75
CA GLY A 4 3.27 15.45 14.15
C GLY A 4 2.80 14.66 12.93
N ILE A 5 2.59 13.36 13.09
CA ILE A 5 2.01 12.52 12.05
C ILE A 5 0.79 11.80 12.63
N ILE A 6 -0.35 11.92 11.95
CA ILE A 6 -1.56 11.18 12.26
C ILE A 6 -1.57 9.91 11.41
N GLY A 7 -1.54 8.75 12.07
CA GLY A 7 -1.61 7.45 11.42
C GLY A 7 -0.24 6.78 11.24
N SER A 8 -0.23 5.47 11.47
CA SER A 8 0.95 4.60 11.48
C SER A 8 0.92 3.53 10.38
N GLY A 9 0.04 3.70 9.38
CA GLY A 9 0.07 2.87 8.17
C GLY A 9 1.31 3.15 7.30
N ILE A 10 1.45 2.43 6.20
CA ILE A 10 2.64 2.53 5.34
C ILE A 10 2.95 3.97 4.88
N ILE A 11 1.92 4.77 4.58
CA ILE A 11 2.07 6.19 4.22
C ILE A 11 2.68 7.00 5.38
N GLY A 12 2.14 6.85 6.59
CA GLY A 12 2.60 7.57 7.77
C GLY A 12 4.01 7.15 8.19
N LEU A 13 4.33 5.85 8.15
CA LEU A 13 5.65 5.32 8.52
C LEU A 13 6.74 5.78 7.55
N LEU A 14 6.51 5.72 6.23
CA LEU A 14 7.51 6.19 5.28
C LEU A 14 7.63 7.71 5.27
N SER A 15 6.53 8.44 5.50
CA SER A 15 6.59 9.90 5.71
C SER A 15 7.43 10.24 6.94
N ALA A 16 7.28 9.49 8.03
CA ALA A 16 8.12 9.65 9.21
C ALA A 16 9.59 9.38 8.89
N LEU A 17 9.89 8.36 8.07
CA LEU A 17 11.25 8.04 7.65
C LEU A 17 11.88 9.19 6.88
N THR A 18 11.23 9.69 5.83
CA THR A 18 11.78 10.77 4.99
C THR A 18 11.93 12.09 5.75
N LEU A 19 11.01 12.40 6.66
CA LEU A 19 11.09 13.57 7.54
C LEU A 19 12.22 13.44 8.56
N THR A 20 12.37 12.26 9.17
CA THR A 20 13.45 12.01 10.14
C THR A 20 14.82 12.08 9.46
N ASP A 21 14.96 11.50 8.27
CA ASP A 21 16.20 11.58 7.47
C ASP A 21 16.52 13.03 7.05
N ALA A 22 15.52 13.91 6.97
CA ALA A 22 15.68 15.34 6.73
C ALA A 22 15.94 16.18 8.00
N GLY A 23 16.07 15.54 9.17
CA GLY A 23 16.39 16.21 10.44
C GLY A 23 15.18 16.76 11.22
N TYR A 24 13.95 16.39 10.83
CA TYR A 24 12.77 16.72 11.62
C TYR A 24 12.66 15.83 12.86
N LYS A 25 12.17 16.40 13.97
CA LYS A 25 11.78 15.64 15.15
C LYS A 25 10.34 15.18 14.98
N VAL A 26 10.13 13.87 14.81
CA VAL A 26 8.83 13.30 14.44
C VAL A 26 8.17 12.61 15.62
N THR A 27 6.87 12.88 15.80
CA THR A 27 5.99 12.10 16.69
C THR A 27 4.79 11.57 15.89
N ILE A 28 4.60 10.26 15.88
CA ILE A 28 3.43 9.61 15.29
C ILE A 28 2.37 9.41 16.38
N VAL A 29 1.14 9.85 16.11
CA VAL A 29 -0.05 9.58 16.92
C VAL A 29 -1.00 8.73 16.10
N ALA A 30 -1.33 7.52 16.58
CA ALA A 30 -2.17 6.60 15.83
C ALA A 30 -2.96 5.65 16.75
N ARG A 31 -4.15 5.24 16.30
CA ARG A 31 -4.97 4.23 16.98
C ARG A 31 -4.28 2.86 16.95
N ASP A 32 -3.97 2.41 15.74
CA ASP A 32 -3.27 1.16 15.48
C ASP A 32 -1.76 1.43 15.31
N LEU A 33 -0.92 0.45 15.57
CA LEU A 33 0.54 0.50 15.43
C LEU A 33 1.06 -0.81 14.81
N PRO A 34 2.26 -0.80 14.19
CA PRO A 34 2.95 -2.01 13.76
C PRO A 34 2.95 -3.12 14.80
N GLY A 35 2.32 -4.25 14.44
CA GLY A 35 2.03 -5.38 15.32
C GLY A 35 0.53 -5.64 15.53
N ASP A 36 -0.32 -4.63 15.30
CA ASP A 36 -1.77 -4.77 15.45
C ASP A 36 -2.42 -5.39 14.21
N GLU A 37 -3.57 -6.03 14.40
CA GLU A 37 -4.37 -6.66 13.34
C GLU A 37 -5.84 -6.18 13.38
N SER A 38 -6.05 -4.86 13.29
CA SER A 38 -7.39 -4.28 13.20
C SER A 38 -7.89 -4.25 11.75
N GLN A 39 -9.14 -4.65 11.49
CA GLN A 39 -9.75 -4.57 10.15
C GLN A 39 -9.84 -3.14 9.61
N ASP A 40 -9.91 -2.15 10.49
CA ASP A 40 -9.96 -0.72 10.14
C ASP A 40 -8.58 -0.11 9.89
N TRP A 41 -7.54 -0.94 9.89
CA TRP A 41 -6.18 -0.55 9.56
C TRP A 41 -5.69 -1.35 8.37
N ALA A 42 -5.68 -0.74 7.19
CA ALA A 42 -5.48 -1.46 5.92
C ALA A 42 -4.06 -2.04 5.72
N SER A 43 -3.05 -1.46 6.38
CA SER A 43 -1.64 -1.72 6.04
C SER A 43 -1.20 -3.18 6.26
N PRO A 44 -1.56 -3.87 7.37
CA PRO A 44 -1.20 -5.28 7.57
C PRO A 44 -1.85 -6.25 6.58
N TRP A 45 -3.00 -5.88 6.00
CA TRP A 45 -3.83 -6.78 5.19
C TRP A 45 -3.54 -6.75 3.70
N ALA A 46 -2.70 -5.82 3.23
CA ALA A 46 -2.32 -5.76 1.82
C ALA A 46 -1.56 -7.02 1.39
N GLY A 47 -1.58 -7.36 0.10
CA GLY A 47 -0.87 -8.52 -0.45
C GLY A 47 0.63 -8.57 -0.05
N ALA A 48 1.49 -7.65 -0.47
CA ALA A 48 1.34 -6.60 -1.48
C ALA A 48 2.38 -6.79 -2.58
N SER A 49 1.98 -6.70 -3.85
CA SER A 49 2.90 -6.70 -4.98
C SER A 49 3.19 -5.26 -5.42
N ILE A 50 4.45 -4.94 -5.72
CA ILE A 50 4.86 -3.63 -6.22
C ILE A 50 4.68 -3.61 -7.74
N CYS A 51 3.42 -3.44 -8.13
CA CYS A 51 2.99 -3.34 -9.51
C CYS A 51 2.51 -1.91 -9.77
N PRO A 52 3.29 -1.06 -10.46
CA PRO A 52 2.83 0.28 -10.78
C PRO A 52 1.50 0.23 -11.55
N HIS A 53 0.55 1.07 -11.19
CA HIS A 53 -0.78 1.10 -11.79
C HIS A 53 -0.84 2.19 -12.87
N PRO A 54 -1.20 1.84 -14.13
CA PRO A 54 -1.11 2.76 -15.26
C PRO A 54 -2.15 3.89 -15.20
N ASP A 55 -3.34 3.60 -14.68
CA ASP A 55 -4.52 4.46 -14.91
C ASP A 55 -4.84 5.46 -13.78
N VAL A 56 -3.97 5.57 -12.75
CA VAL A 56 -4.22 6.40 -11.56
C VAL A 56 -3.33 7.64 -11.45
N GLY A 57 -2.49 7.87 -12.46
CA GLY A 57 -1.50 8.95 -12.45
C GLY A 57 -0.41 8.78 -11.40
N GLY A 58 0.29 9.88 -11.10
CA GLY A 58 1.38 9.88 -10.11
C GLY A 58 2.56 8.98 -10.49
N ASN A 59 2.84 8.83 -11.79
CA ASN A 59 3.87 7.93 -12.32
C ASN A 59 5.24 8.17 -11.66
N SER A 60 5.59 9.43 -11.38
CA SER A 60 6.83 9.78 -10.66
C SER A 60 6.84 9.25 -9.23
N LEU A 61 5.73 9.35 -8.48
CA LEU A 61 5.61 8.84 -7.12
C LEU A 61 5.78 7.32 -7.10
N GLN A 62 5.12 6.63 -8.03
CA GLN A 62 5.20 5.18 -8.18
C GLN A 62 6.61 4.72 -8.62
N THR A 63 7.28 5.50 -9.48
CA THR A 63 8.67 5.26 -9.91
C THR A 63 9.64 5.35 -8.73
N GLU A 64 9.55 6.41 -7.92
CA GLU A 64 10.40 6.56 -6.73
C GLU A 64 10.11 5.48 -5.69
N ASN A 65 8.85 5.05 -5.57
CA ASN A 65 8.49 3.93 -4.73
C ASN A 65 9.12 2.61 -5.19
N PHE A 66 9.07 2.32 -6.50
CA PHE A 66 9.72 1.15 -7.08
C PHE A 66 11.21 1.14 -6.77
N LYS A 67 11.92 2.25 -7.05
CA LYS A 67 13.36 2.39 -6.79
C LYS A 67 13.72 2.15 -5.31
N PHE A 68 12.94 2.73 -4.40
CA PHE A 68 13.18 2.57 -2.97
C PHE A 68 13.04 1.11 -2.52
N PHE A 69 11.94 0.45 -2.88
CA PHE A 69 11.75 -0.95 -2.47
C PHE A 69 12.69 -1.90 -3.19
N TRP A 70 13.08 -1.60 -4.43
CA TRP A 70 14.12 -2.34 -5.15
C TRP A 70 15.44 -2.28 -4.36
N ALA A 71 15.89 -1.08 -3.98
CA ALA A 71 17.09 -0.91 -3.18
C ALA A 71 16.97 -1.55 -1.79
N LEU A 72 15.81 -1.44 -1.13
CA LEU A 72 15.56 -2.03 0.18
C LEU A 72 15.67 -3.55 0.15
N ALA A 73 15.09 -4.21 -0.86
CA ALA A 73 15.14 -5.66 -1.01
C ALA A 73 16.57 -6.19 -1.12
N HIS A 74 17.47 -5.44 -1.76
CA HIS A 74 18.88 -5.82 -1.89
C HIS A 74 19.72 -5.43 -0.67
N ARG A 75 19.38 -4.35 0.01
CA ARG A 75 20.16 -3.81 1.13
C ARG A 75 19.84 -4.49 2.46
N ASP A 76 18.57 -4.82 2.71
CA ASP A 76 18.12 -5.40 3.96
C ASP A 76 16.99 -6.41 3.72
N PRO A 77 17.32 -7.68 3.46
CA PRO A 77 16.33 -8.73 3.21
C PRO A 77 15.47 -9.02 4.44
N THR A 78 15.88 -8.60 5.65
CA THR A 78 15.08 -8.78 6.87
C THR A 78 13.84 -7.88 6.91
N SER A 79 13.75 -6.91 5.98
CA SER A 79 12.60 -6.00 5.84
C SER A 79 11.32 -6.69 5.36
N GLY A 80 11.40 -7.93 4.85
CA GLY A 80 10.26 -8.64 4.27
C GLY A 80 9.91 -8.19 2.85
N VAL A 81 10.83 -7.51 2.16
CA VAL A 81 10.70 -7.18 0.74
C VAL A 81 11.49 -8.19 -0.09
N GLN A 82 10.82 -8.85 -1.02
CA GLN A 82 11.39 -9.92 -1.85
C GLN A 82 11.42 -9.49 -3.32
N VAL A 83 12.52 -9.74 -4.03
CA VAL A 83 12.57 -9.65 -5.50
C VAL A 83 12.13 -10.98 -6.12
N LEU A 84 11.25 -10.94 -7.11
CA LEU A 84 10.68 -12.12 -7.76
C LEU A 84 10.13 -11.77 -9.15
N LYS A 85 9.79 -12.81 -9.91
CA LYS A 85 9.06 -12.66 -11.17
C LYS A 85 7.62 -12.25 -10.88
N VAL A 86 7.13 -11.30 -11.67
CA VAL A 86 5.73 -10.88 -11.74
C VAL A 86 5.20 -11.15 -13.14
N THR A 87 3.98 -11.65 -13.23
CA THR A 87 3.21 -11.73 -14.46
C THR A 87 1.88 -11.01 -14.30
N GLU A 88 1.59 -10.09 -15.22
CA GLU A 88 0.31 -9.40 -15.29
C GLU A 88 -0.42 -9.73 -16.58
N TYR A 89 -1.74 -9.89 -16.46
CA TYR A 89 -2.67 -10.01 -17.56
C TYR A 89 -3.71 -8.91 -17.47
N TYR A 90 -4.12 -8.40 -18.63
CA TYR A 90 -5.23 -7.46 -18.75
C TYR A 90 -6.24 -7.94 -19.80
N ASP A 91 -7.52 -7.77 -19.50
CA ASP A 91 -8.64 -8.08 -20.42
C ASP A 91 -9.36 -6.81 -20.95
N ASP A 92 -8.97 -5.63 -20.48
CA ASP A 92 -9.62 -4.34 -20.72
C ASP A 92 -8.89 -3.47 -21.76
N ARG A 93 -7.78 -3.95 -22.32
CA ARG A 93 -6.92 -3.21 -23.27
C ARG A 93 -6.29 -4.12 -24.31
N ASP A 94 -5.99 -3.57 -25.49
CA ASP A 94 -5.52 -4.35 -26.65
C ASP A 94 -3.97 -4.33 -26.82
N ASP A 95 -3.30 -3.35 -26.21
CA ASP A 95 -1.84 -3.23 -26.24
C ASP A 95 -1.24 -2.68 -24.93
N ASP A 96 0.09 -2.62 -24.85
CA ASP A 96 0.84 -2.17 -23.68
C ASP A 96 1.27 -0.70 -23.74
N SER A 97 0.61 0.14 -24.55
CA SER A 97 0.94 1.56 -24.69
C SER A 97 0.73 2.35 -23.40
N THR A 98 -0.27 1.97 -22.58
CA THR A 98 -0.58 2.57 -21.27
C THR A 98 0.36 2.09 -20.17
N ILE A 99 1.13 1.03 -20.42
CA ILE A 99 2.06 0.40 -19.46
C ILE A 99 3.37 1.20 -19.42
N TRP A 100 3.31 2.41 -18.88
CA TRP A 100 4.45 3.34 -18.83
C TRP A 100 5.64 2.78 -18.03
N TYR A 101 5.37 1.91 -17.06
CA TYR A 101 6.39 1.32 -16.19
C TYR A 101 7.21 0.22 -16.86
N LYS A 102 6.89 -0.19 -18.11
CA LYS A 102 7.70 -1.13 -18.89
C LYS A 102 9.14 -0.68 -19.12
N THR A 103 9.40 0.62 -19.00
CA THR A 103 10.74 1.22 -19.08
C THR A 103 11.47 1.31 -17.74
N ILE A 104 10.79 0.99 -16.64
CA ILE A 104 11.32 1.09 -15.27
C ILE A 104 11.56 -0.29 -14.68
N VAL A 105 10.67 -1.24 -14.95
CA VAL A 105 10.77 -2.59 -14.41
C VAL A 105 11.81 -3.42 -15.18
N PRO A 106 12.70 -4.15 -14.48
CA PRO A 106 13.66 -5.03 -15.15
C PRO A 106 12.99 -6.20 -15.87
N HIS A 107 13.61 -6.64 -16.97
CA HIS A 107 13.24 -7.86 -17.69
C HIS A 107 11.79 -7.90 -18.21
N TYR A 108 11.22 -6.74 -18.56
CA TYR A 108 9.90 -6.66 -19.18
C TYR A 108 9.86 -7.42 -20.51
N ARG A 109 8.92 -8.36 -20.62
CA ARG A 109 8.66 -9.14 -21.84
C ARG A 109 7.17 -9.32 -22.03
N ARG A 110 6.68 -9.00 -23.22
CA ARG A 110 5.30 -9.29 -23.63
C ARG A 110 5.15 -10.80 -23.84
N ILE A 111 4.04 -11.35 -23.34
CA ILE A 111 3.63 -12.74 -23.57
C ILE A 111 2.92 -12.80 -24.93
N SER A 112 3.21 -13.84 -25.70
CA SER A 112 2.56 -14.05 -27.00
C SER A 112 1.09 -14.40 -26.81
N THR A 113 0.25 -13.99 -27.76
CA THR A 113 -1.21 -14.13 -27.65
C THR A 113 -1.69 -15.58 -27.50
N ASP A 114 -0.95 -16.52 -28.08
CA ASP A 114 -1.20 -17.97 -27.99
C ASP A 114 -0.87 -18.57 -26.61
N GLN A 115 -0.12 -17.84 -25.78
CA GLN A 115 0.25 -18.23 -24.41
C GLN A 115 -0.58 -17.52 -23.34
N LEU A 116 -1.52 -16.66 -23.74
CA LEU A 116 -2.37 -15.95 -22.79
C LEU A 116 -3.42 -16.89 -22.20
N PRO A 117 -3.74 -16.75 -20.90
CA PRO A 117 -4.87 -17.45 -20.32
C PRO A 117 -6.18 -16.99 -20.97
N GLU A 118 -7.17 -17.87 -21.00
CA GLU A 118 -8.48 -17.58 -21.55
C GLU A 118 -9.08 -16.30 -20.93
N GLY A 119 -9.46 -15.36 -21.79
CA GLY A 119 -10.03 -14.06 -21.44
C GLY A 119 -9.04 -12.90 -21.38
N ALA A 120 -7.73 -13.17 -21.26
CA ALA A 120 -6.72 -12.11 -21.30
C ALA A 120 -6.48 -11.63 -22.74
N LYS A 121 -6.40 -10.30 -22.92
CA LYS A 121 -6.08 -9.66 -24.20
C LYS A 121 -4.60 -9.39 -24.36
N ILE A 122 -3.94 -9.00 -23.27
CA ILE A 122 -2.49 -8.84 -23.21
C ILE A 122 -1.93 -9.47 -21.94
N GLY A 123 -0.64 -9.80 -21.97
CA GLY A 123 0.10 -10.23 -20.80
C GLY A 123 1.57 -9.90 -20.92
N PHE A 124 2.23 -9.75 -19.78
CA PHE A 124 3.66 -9.49 -19.73
C PHE A 124 4.27 -10.00 -18.42
N THR A 125 5.55 -10.34 -18.49
CA THR A 125 6.36 -10.74 -17.35
C THR A 125 7.47 -9.73 -17.11
N TYR A 126 7.85 -9.52 -15.86
CA TYR A 126 8.99 -8.70 -15.48
C TYR A 126 9.46 -9.08 -14.08
N THR A 127 10.53 -8.46 -13.61
CA THR A 127 11.00 -8.61 -12.23
C THR A 127 10.56 -7.41 -11.40
N SER A 128 9.98 -7.68 -10.23
CA SER A 128 9.56 -6.66 -9.27
C SER A 128 9.69 -7.21 -7.85
N MET A 129 8.94 -6.64 -6.90
CA MET A 129 8.96 -7.01 -5.51
C MET A 129 7.58 -7.36 -4.95
N THR A 130 7.54 -8.30 -4.03
CA THR A 130 6.45 -8.42 -3.05
C THR A 130 6.93 -7.95 -1.69
N ILE A 131 5.97 -7.51 -0.89
CA ILE A 131 6.19 -7.05 0.48
C ILE A 131 5.37 -7.95 1.39
N ASN A 132 5.98 -8.40 2.48
CA ASN A 132 5.26 -8.94 3.63
C ASN A 132 5.02 -7.84 4.67
N PRO A 133 3.78 -7.30 4.79
CA PRO A 133 3.46 -6.24 5.75
C PRO A 133 3.72 -6.61 7.20
N THR A 134 3.60 -7.89 7.58
CA THR A 134 3.79 -8.33 8.97
C THR A 134 5.24 -8.22 9.41
N PHE A 135 6.18 -8.15 8.46
CA PHE A 135 7.61 -7.90 8.73
C PHE A 135 8.00 -6.46 8.43
N LEU A 136 7.53 -5.89 7.32
CA LEU A 136 7.94 -4.54 6.93
C LEU A 136 7.46 -3.47 7.92
N LEU A 137 6.23 -3.57 8.43
CA LEU A 137 5.69 -2.55 9.33
C LEU A 137 6.45 -2.55 10.68
N PRO A 138 6.68 -3.69 11.36
CA PRO A 138 7.53 -3.72 12.55
C PRO A 138 8.98 -3.31 12.26
N TRP A 139 9.55 -3.72 11.13
CA TRP A 139 10.90 -3.30 10.71
C TRP A 139 10.98 -1.78 10.61
N LEU A 140 10.02 -1.13 9.94
CA LEU A 140 9.94 0.32 9.84
C LEU A 140 9.81 0.98 11.22
N LYS A 141 8.93 0.47 12.08
CA LYS A 141 8.76 0.97 13.45
C LYS A 141 10.08 0.94 14.21
N GLN A 142 10.77 -0.19 14.21
CA GLN A 142 12.05 -0.36 14.90
C GLN A 142 13.10 0.64 14.37
N LYS A 143 13.20 0.79 13.06
CA LYS A 143 14.13 1.73 12.42
C LYS A 143 13.79 3.20 12.72
N LEU A 144 12.52 3.53 12.95
CA LEU A 144 12.07 4.87 13.32
C LEU A 144 12.34 5.15 14.80
N GLU A 145 12.02 4.21 15.69
CA GLU A 145 12.31 4.32 17.12
C GLU A 145 13.81 4.48 17.39
N ALA A 146 14.65 3.73 16.67
CA ALA A 146 16.11 3.85 16.74
C ALA A 146 16.62 5.24 16.32
N ARG A 147 15.84 5.99 15.53
CA ARG A 147 16.12 7.38 15.13
C ARG A 147 15.42 8.41 16.01
N GLY A 148 14.84 8.00 17.13
CA GLY A 148 14.20 8.88 18.10
C GLY A 148 12.76 9.29 17.76
N VAL A 149 12.12 8.65 16.78
CA VAL A 149 10.69 8.88 16.49
C VAL A 149 9.86 8.34 17.64
N LYS A 150 8.95 9.18 18.16
CA LYS A 150 8.02 8.81 19.23
C LYS A 150 6.73 8.26 18.65
N PHE A 151 6.21 7.19 19.24
CA PHE A 151 4.89 6.63 18.91
C PHE A 151 3.94 6.82 20.09
N ILE A 152 2.79 7.45 19.85
CA ILE A 152 1.74 7.66 20.84
C ILE A 152 0.50 6.92 20.35
N ARG A 153 0.09 5.90 21.11
CA ARG A 153 -1.14 5.17 20.80
C ARG A 153 -2.35 6.00 21.26
N LYS A 154 -3.14 6.49 20.30
CA LYS A 154 -4.38 7.22 20.58
C LYS A 154 -5.30 7.30 19.36
N THR A 155 -6.60 7.12 19.59
CA THR A 155 -7.65 7.52 18.64
C THR A 155 -7.90 9.02 18.79
N LEU A 156 -7.68 9.77 17.71
CA LEU A 156 -7.85 11.21 17.68
C LEU A 156 -9.29 11.61 17.33
N ALA A 157 -9.79 12.65 17.97
CA ALA A 157 -11.06 13.29 17.66
C ALA A 157 -10.91 14.42 16.63
N SER A 158 -9.73 15.05 16.54
CA SER A 158 -9.44 16.11 15.57
C SER A 158 -7.95 16.21 15.22
N ILE A 159 -7.62 16.97 14.17
CA ILE A 159 -6.22 17.27 13.80
C ILE A 159 -5.58 18.19 14.86
N GLU A 160 -6.36 19.09 15.46
CA GLU A 160 -5.93 20.00 16.52
C GLU A 160 -5.51 19.24 17.78
N GLU A 161 -6.21 18.15 18.11
CA GLU A 161 -5.81 17.28 19.21
C GLU A 161 -4.43 16.66 18.95
N ALA A 162 -4.15 16.27 17.70
CA ALA A 162 -2.82 15.76 17.33
C ALA A 162 -1.75 16.85 17.50
N ARG A 163 -2.04 18.10 17.12
CA ARG A 163 -1.12 19.24 17.34
C ARG A 163 -0.84 19.44 18.83
N ALA A 164 -1.88 19.45 19.66
CA ALA A 164 -1.76 19.63 21.09
C ALA A 164 -0.91 18.53 21.75
N ILE A 165 -1.11 17.27 21.36
CA ILE A 165 -0.36 16.12 21.90
C ILE A 165 1.11 16.15 21.46
N THR A 166 1.35 16.48 20.20
CA THR A 166 2.70 16.44 19.62
C THR A 166 3.50 17.70 19.90
N GLY A 167 2.86 18.79 20.33
CA GLY A 167 3.47 20.12 20.41
C GLY A 167 3.84 20.72 19.05
N SER A 168 3.42 20.07 17.95
CA SER A 168 3.88 20.43 16.61
C SER A 168 2.92 21.40 15.92
N LYS A 169 3.50 22.44 15.30
CA LYS A 169 2.75 23.35 14.41
C LYS A 169 2.43 22.67 13.08
N ILE A 170 3.25 21.76 12.57
CA ILE A 170 3.02 21.09 11.28
C ILE A 170 2.57 19.66 11.54
N VAL A 171 1.48 19.23 10.89
CA VAL A 171 0.95 17.87 10.98
C VAL A 171 0.85 17.22 9.61
N VAL A 172 1.33 15.99 9.48
CA VAL A 172 1.01 15.12 8.33
C VAL A 172 -0.20 14.28 8.69
N HIS A 173 -1.25 14.36 7.89
CA HIS A 173 -2.49 13.62 8.08
C HIS A 173 -2.54 12.40 7.13
N ALA A 174 -2.20 11.22 7.67
CA ALA A 174 -2.12 9.94 6.94
C ALA A 174 -3.03 8.86 7.57
N SER A 175 -4.24 9.25 7.99
CA SER A 175 -5.17 8.40 8.75
C SER A 175 -5.97 7.39 7.90
N GLY A 176 -5.86 7.44 6.58
CA GLY A 176 -6.65 6.59 5.68
C GLY A 176 -8.15 6.88 5.83
N LEU A 177 -8.94 5.88 6.24
CA LEU A 177 -10.39 6.02 6.46
C LEU A 177 -10.73 7.03 7.56
N GLY A 178 -9.82 7.27 8.50
CA GLY A 178 -10.02 8.27 9.56
C GLY A 178 -10.22 9.69 9.02
N ALA A 179 -9.81 9.97 7.78
CA ALA A 179 -9.93 11.28 7.16
C ALA A 179 -11.39 11.70 6.91
N PHE A 180 -12.32 10.74 6.80
CA PHE A 180 -13.75 11.00 6.73
C PHE A 180 -14.25 11.86 7.91
N THR A 181 -13.68 11.60 9.09
CA THR A 181 -13.98 12.33 10.33
C THR A 181 -12.99 13.46 10.54
N LEU A 182 -11.68 13.16 10.54
CA LEU A 182 -10.64 14.10 10.95
C LEU A 182 -10.44 15.30 10.01
N ALA A 183 -10.71 15.13 8.71
CA ALA A 183 -10.68 16.21 7.72
C ALA A 183 -12.07 16.56 7.18
N GLY A 184 -13.14 15.94 7.71
CA GLY A 184 -14.50 16.10 7.19
C GLY A 184 -14.69 15.65 5.74
N ASP A 185 -13.76 14.87 5.18
CA ASP A 185 -13.69 14.56 3.75
C ASP A 185 -14.69 13.45 3.38
N LYS A 186 -15.84 13.84 2.83
CA LYS A 186 -16.95 12.92 2.49
C LYS A 186 -16.71 12.10 1.22
N ASP A 187 -15.63 12.37 0.50
CA ASP A 187 -15.21 11.55 -0.63
C ASP A 187 -14.46 10.29 -0.17
N VAL A 188 -14.00 10.23 1.08
CA VAL A 188 -13.33 9.05 1.64
C VAL A 188 -14.31 7.89 1.76
N GLU A 189 -13.93 6.74 1.21
CA GLU A 189 -14.77 5.54 1.19
C GLU A 189 -13.98 4.27 1.53
N ALA A 190 -14.63 3.36 2.24
CA ALA A 190 -14.10 2.02 2.47
C ALA A 190 -14.35 1.15 1.24
N ILE A 191 -13.30 0.48 0.76
CA ILE A 191 -13.40 -0.50 -0.31
C ILE A 191 -13.06 -1.86 0.29
N ARG A 192 -14.09 -2.67 0.53
CA ARG A 192 -13.94 -4.00 1.11
C ARG A 192 -13.14 -4.90 0.17
N GLY A 193 -12.19 -5.63 0.74
CA GLY A 193 -11.46 -6.70 0.11
C GLY A 193 -11.53 -7.97 0.94
N GLN A 194 -11.73 -9.09 0.26
CA GLN A 194 -11.60 -10.42 0.85
C GLN A 194 -10.51 -11.19 0.11
N THR A 195 -9.63 -11.82 0.89
CA THR A 195 -8.51 -12.65 0.43
C THR A 195 -8.33 -13.84 1.36
N MET A 196 -7.53 -14.81 0.95
CA MET A 196 -7.13 -15.94 1.77
C MET A 196 -5.61 -16.02 1.82
N PHE A 197 -5.05 -16.32 2.98
CA PHE A 197 -3.67 -16.77 3.11
C PHE A 197 -3.63 -18.29 3.00
N THR A 198 -2.84 -18.81 2.07
CA THR A 198 -2.68 -20.24 1.83
C THR A 198 -1.25 -20.70 2.00
N GLU A 199 -1.07 -21.91 2.55
CA GLU A 199 0.23 -22.59 2.53
C GLU A 199 0.51 -23.09 1.10
N THR A 200 1.64 -22.67 0.53
CA THR A 200 2.07 -23.04 -0.82
C THR A 200 3.53 -22.64 -1.04
N ASP A 201 4.24 -23.39 -1.89
CA ASP A 201 5.59 -23.06 -2.34
C ASP A 201 5.60 -22.23 -3.64
N TYR A 202 4.43 -21.70 -4.05
CA TYR A 202 4.31 -20.83 -5.23
C TYR A 202 5.16 -19.56 -5.08
N ALA A 203 6.10 -19.35 -6.01
CA ALA A 203 7.14 -18.33 -5.90
C ALA A 203 7.04 -17.20 -6.94
N GLU A 204 5.95 -17.16 -7.72
CA GLU A 204 5.68 -16.10 -8.71
C GLU A 204 4.49 -15.25 -8.25
N SER A 205 4.56 -13.93 -8.40
CA SER A 205 3.36 -13.10 -8.26
C SER A 205 2.65 -13.04 -9.61
N LYS A 206 1.38 -13.46 -9.65
CA LYS A 206 0.55 -13.35 -10.86
C LYS A 206 -0.68 -12.52 -10.55
N MET A 207 -1.08 -11.69 -11.50
CA MET A 207 -2.26 -10.85 -11.39
C MET A 207 -3.02 -10.77 -12.72
N HIS A 208 -4.35 -10.81 -12.64
CA HIS A 208 -5.27 -10.48 -13.72
C HIS A 208 -6.00 -9.19 -13.33
N GLN A 209 -5.95 -8.19 -14.21
CA GLN A 209 -6.58 -6.89 -14.06
C GLN A 209 -7.62 -6.65 -15.16
N GLY A 210 -8.58 -5.76 -14.88
CA GLY A 210 -9.69 -5.42 -15.78
C GLY A 210 -11.02 -5.91 -15.22
N SER A 211 -11.77 -6.71 -15.97
CA SER A 211 -13.11 -7.18 -15.56
C SER A 211 -13.07 -8.10 -14.33
N HIS A 212 -11.99 -8.86 -14.18
CA HIS A 212 -11.72 -9.69 -13.02
C HIS A 212 -10.51 -9.15 -12.25
N TYR A 213 -10.61 -9.12 -10.93
CA TYR A 213 -9.50 -8.78 -10.05
C TYR A 213 -9.02 -10.04 -9.32
N THR A 214 -8.01 -10.71 -9.88
CA THR A 214 -7.49 -11.99 -9.35
C THR A 214 -5.99 -11.92 -9.19
N TYR A 215 -5.44 -12.44 -8.10
CA TYR A 215 -4.00 -12.48 -7.88
C TYR A 215 -3.58 -13.61 -6.94
N VAL A 216 -2.32 -14.00 -7.09
CA VAL A 216 -1.53 -14.73 -6.11
C VAL A 216 -0.27 -13.93 -5.83
N ILE A 217 0.01 -13.69 -4.56
CA ILE A 217 1.12 -12.87 -4.09
C ILE A 217 1.90 -13.68 -3.06
N PRO A 218 3.05 -14.26 -3.42
CA PRO A 218 3.92 -14.96 -2.49
C PRO A 218 4.34 -14.05 -1.34
N ARG A 219 4.32 -14.61 -0.13
CA ARG A 219 4.62 -13.89 1.10
C ARG A 219 5.88 -14.49 1.73
N MET A 220 6.96 -13.71 1.64
CA MET A 220 8.26 -14.07 2.21
C MET A 220 8.13 -14.39 3.71
N PHE A 221 8.93 -15.35 4.19
CA PHE A 221 8.95 -15.82 5.60
C PHE A 221 7.72 -16.57 6.09
N THR A 222 6.74 -16.89 5.23
CA THR A 222 5.52 -17.58 5.68
C THR A 222 5.23 -18.89 4.94
N LYS A 223 6.09 -19.34 4.01
CA LYS A 223 5.86 -20.52 3.13
C LYS A 223 4.42 -20.54 2.58
N GLY A 224 3.99 -19.40 2.04
CA GLY A 224 2.62 -19.21 1.64
C GLY A 224 2.41 -17.99 0.79
N ALA A 225 1.19 -17.82 0.31
CA ALA A 225 0.79 -16.73 -0.55
C ALA A 225 -0.55 -16.15 -0.11
N ILE A 226 -0.75 -14.86 -0.42
CA ILE A 226 -2.08 -14.26 -0.41
C ILE A 226 -2.72 -14.54 -1.76
N ILE A 227 -3.89 -15.18 -1.74
CA ILE A 227 -4.73 -15.38 -2.91
C ILE A 227 -5.96 -14.50 -2.81
N GLY A 228 -6.31 -13.84 -3.90
CA GLY A 228 -7.41 -12.89 -3.90
C GLY A 228 -7.86 -12.54 -5.32
N GLY A 229 -8.78 -11.60 -5.45
CA GLY A 229 -9.58 -11.08 -4.36
C GLY A 229 -10.87 -10.48 -4.89
N VAL A 230 -11.46 -9.60 -4.07
CA VAL A 230 -12.58 -8.75 -4.48
C VAL A 230 -12.30 -7.28 -4.16
N SER A 231 -12.99 -6.40 -4.87
CA SER A 231 -13.00 -4.96 -4.65
C SER A 231 -14.46 -4.51 -4.60
N GLN A 232 -14.93 -4.12 -3.42
CA GLN A 232 -16.34 -3.78 -3.18
C GLN A 232 -16.43 -2.39 -2.52
N PRO A 233 -16.41 -1.30 -3.32
CA PRO A 233 -16.55 0.06 -2.81
C PRO A 233 -17.87 0.26 -2.05
N GLY A 234 -17.80 0.91 -0.89
CA GLY A 234 -18.95 1.22 -0.05
C GLY A 234 -19.50 0.04 0.77
N ASN A 235 -19.02 -1.18 0.54
CA ASN A 235 -19.40 -2.33 1.37
C ASN A 235 -18.65 -2.27 2.72
N LEU A 236 -19.40 -2.29 3.82
CA LEU A 236 -18.88 -2.22 5.19
C LEU A 236 -18.99 -3.55 5.95
N ASP A 237 -19.41 -4.62 5.27
CA ASP A 237 -19.54 -5.95 5.88
C ASP A 237 -18.17 -6.50 6.30
N ARG A 238 -18.04 -6.83 7.58
CA ARG A 238 -16.82 -7.31 8.22
C ARG A 238 -16.70 -8.82 8.21
N SER A 239 -17.78 -9.52 7.91
CA SER A 239 -17.85 -10.97 7.91
C SER A 239 -17.14 -11.56 6.68
N VAL A 240 -16.67 -12.80 6.81
CA VAL A 240 -16.20 -13.58 5.66
C VAL A 240 -17.42 -13.99 4.85
N ASP A 241 -17.38 -13.69 3.56
CA ASP A 241 -18.37 -14.21 2.62
C ASP A 241 -17.88 -15.58 2.13
N GLU A 242 -18.48 -16.63 2.69
CA GLU A 242 -18.15 -18.03 2.37
C GLU A 242 -18.36 -18.37 0.88
N THR A 243 -19.23 -17.64 0.19
CA THR A 243 -19.49 -17.87 -1.25
C THR A 243 -18.33 -17.40 -2.13
N LEU A 244 -17.54 -16.43 -1.66
CA LEU A 244 -16.37 -15.92 -2.39
C LEU A 244 -15.15 -16.84 -2.28
N ARG A 245 -15.06 -17.69 -1.26
CA ARG A 245 -13.91 -18.60 -1.06
C ARG A 245 -13.71 -19.55 -2.25
N PRO A 246 -14.71 -20.36 -2.67
CA PRO A 246 -14.54 -21.24 -3.82
C PRO A 246 -14.38 -20.45 -5.13
N ASP A 247 -14.98 -19.27 -5.26
CA ASP A 247 -14.79 -18.39 -6.42
C ASP A 247 -13.34 -17.92 -6.56
N ILE A 248 -12.76 -17.37 -5.49
CA ILE A 248 -11.38 -16.88 -5.46
C ILE A 248 -10.43 -18.03 -5.79
N LEU A 249 -10.59 -19.19 -5.14
CA LEU A 249 -9.72 -20.35 -5.40
C LEU A 249 -9.81 -20.82 -6.86
N ARG A 250 -11.03 -20.89 -7.42
CA ARG A 250 -11.24 -21.26 -8.83
C ARG A 250 -10.53 -20.29 -9.79
N ARG A 251 -10.70 -18.97 -9.57
CA ARG A 251 -10.06 -17.95 -10.42
C ARG A 251 -8.54 -17.99 -10.31
N VAL A 252 -8.01 -18.23 -9.10
CA VAL A 252 -6.57 -18.35 -8.86
C VAL A 252 -5.99 -19.58 -9.56
N LYS A 253 -6.64 -20.74 -9.48
CA LYS A 253 -6.22 -21.95 -10.21
C LYS A 253 -6.16 -21.71 -11.72
N LYS A 254 -7.18 -21.04 -12.28
CA LYS A 254 -7.20 -20.63 -13.69
C LYS A 254 -6.05 -19.67 -14.03
N LEU A 255 -5.82 -18.65 -13.20
CA LEU A 255 -4.74 -17.68 -13.38
C LEU A 255 -3.36 -18.33 -13.38
N THR A 256 -3.16 -19.35 -12.55
CA THR A 256 -1.90 -20.09 -12.46
C THR A 256 -1.83 -21.27 -13.43
N ASN A 257 -2.75 -21.38 -14.40
CA ASN A 257 -2.79 -22.48 -15.36
C ASN A 257 -2.68 -23.88 -14.70
N GLY A 258 -3.40 -24.08 -13.59
CA GLY A 258 -3.42 -25.34 -12.86
C GLY A 258 -2.23 -25.60 -11.92
N GLU A 259 -1.20 -24.74 -11.88
CA GLU A 259 -0.05 -24.92 -10.96
C GLU A 259 -0.48 -24.98 -9.48
N LEU A 260 -1.61 -24.35 -9.14
CA LEU A 260 -2.22 -24.35 -7.81
C LEU A 260 -3.43 -25.29 -7.68
N ASP A 261 -3.67 -26.20 -8.63
CA ASP A 261 -4.75 -27.19 -8.56
C ASP A 261 -4.72 -28.06 -7.29
N PRO A 262 -3.56 -28.44 -6.74
CA PRO A 262 -3.50 -29.16 -5.47
C PRO A 262 -4.06 -28.40 -4.26
N LEU A 263 -4.17 -27.06 -4.32
CA LEU A 263 -4.70 -26.28 -3.20
C LEU A 263 -6.18 -26.57 -2.97
N THR A 264 -6.57 -26.82 -1.73
CA THR A 264 -7.98 -26.92 -1.31
C THR A 264 -8.29 -25.93 -0.19
N LEU A 265 -9.57 -25.61 -0.03
CA LEU A 265 -10.02 -24.69 1.02
C LEU A 265 -9.82 -25.29 2.42
N GLU A 266 -9.90 -26.61 2.54
CA GLU A 266 -9.87 -27.34 3.80
C GLU A 266 -8.44 -27.55 4.31
N ASN A 267 -7.51 -27.83 3.39
CA ASN A 267 -6.16 -28.27 3.77
C ASN A 267 -5.13 -27.15 3.70
N ASN A 268 -5.34 -26.12 2.88
CA ASN A 268 -4.30 -25.14 2.58
C ASN A 268 -4.64 -23.72 3.04
N VAL A 269 -5.92 -23.35 3.16
CA VAL A 269 -6.30 -22.01 3.64
C VAL A 269 -6.10 -21.93 5.15
N GLN A 270 -5.15 -21.10 5.56
CA GLN A 270 -4.79 -20.92 6.97
C GLN A 270 -5.53 -19.72 7.59
N LYS A 271 -5.93 -18.74 6.78
CA LYS A 271 -6.61 -17.52 7.28
C LYS A 271 -7.44 -16.88 6.17
N ASP A 272 -8.72 -16.64 6.46
CA ASP A 272 -9.56 -15.71 5.69
C ASP A 272 -9.30 -14.27 6.18
N ILE A 273 -9.18 -13.34 5.24
CA ILE A 273 -8.84 -11.95 5.50
C ILE A 273 -9.90 -11.06 4.87
N VAL A 274 -10.61 -10.30 5.72
CA VAL A 274 -11.52 -9.23 5.33
C VAL A 274 -10.97 -7.92 5.86
N ALA A 275 -10.72 -6.98 4.96
CA ALA A 275 -10.13 -5.68 5.28
C ALA A 275 -10.64 -4.57 4.35
N PHE A 276 -10.45 -3.32 4.77
CA PHE A 276 -10.99 -2.16 4.08
C PHE A 276 -9.86 -1.28 3.54
N ARG A 277 -9.79 -1.15 2.22
CA ARG A 277 -8.84 -0.25 1.56
C ARG A 277 -9.35 1.20 1.72
N PRO A 278 -8.49 2.16 2.10
CA PRO A 278 -8.88 3.56 2.29
C PRO A 278 -8.93 4.28 0.95
N GLY A 279 -10.06 4.16 0.25
CA GLY A 279 -10.32 4.85 -1.01
C GLY A 279 -10.77 6.30 -0.81
N ARG A 280 -10.77 7.05 -1.90
CA ARG A 280 -11.33 8.40 -1.96
C ARG A 280 -11.84 8.67 -3.38
N LYS A 281 -13.09 9.14 -3.50
CA LYS A 281 -13.65 9.57 -4.79
C LYS A 281 -12.84 10.74 -5.34
N GLY A 282 -12.53 10.71 -6.63
CA GLY A 282 -11.64 11.67 -7.26
C GLY A 282 -10.14 11.43 -7.04
N GLY A 283 -9.76 10.33 -6.38
CA GLY A 283 -8.36 9.96 -6.16
C GLY A 283 -7.80 10.43 -4.83
N TYR A 284 -6.52 10.09 -4.59
CA TYR A 284 -5.83 10.41 -3.35
C TYR A 284 -5.73 11.91 -3.12
N ARG A 285 -5.71 12.32 -1.84
CA ARG A 285 -5.47 13.71 -1.43
C ARG A 285 -4.03 13.84 -0.94
N LEU A 286 -3.24 14.65 -1.63
CA LEU A 286 -1.83 14.91 -1.34
C LEU A 286 -1.50 16.40 -1.52
N GLU A 287 -1.76 17.20 -0.49
CA GLU A 287 -1.68 18.66 -0.56
C GLU A 287 -1.51 19.31 0.82
N VAL A 288 -1.27 20.63 0.82
CA VAL A 288 -1.19 21.45 2.03
C VAL A 288 -2.51 22.17 2.25
N GLU A 289 -3.06 22.07 3.46
CA GLU A 289 -4.17 22.89 3.95
C GLU A 289 -3.75 23.55 5.27
N GLY A 290 -3.52 24.87 5.24
CA GLY A 290 -2.93 25.58 6.38
C GLY A 290 -1.54 25.05 6.74
N ASP A 291 -1.43 24.47 7.94
CA ASP A 291 -0.24 23.78 8.47
C ASP A 291 -0.42 22.25 8.52
N THR A 292 -1.37 21.71 7.76
CA THR A 292 -1.60 20.27 7.60
C THR A 292 -1.15 19.84 6.21
N VAL A 293 -0.39 18.74 6.12
CA VAL A 293 -0.14 18.02 4.88
C VAL A 293 -1.03 16.79 4.84
N HIS A 294 -2.05 16.79 3.98
CA HIS A 294 -2.91 15.63 3.78
C HIS A 294 -2.22 14.60 2.88
N ALA A 295 -2.28 13.32 3.26
CA ALA A 295 -1.72 12.21 2.49
C ALA A 295 -2.55 10.93 2.73
N TYR A 296 -3.71 10.83 2.10
CA TYR A 296 -4.63 9.69 2.26
C TYR A 296 -5.47 9.43 0.99
N GLY A 297 -6.28 8.35 0.99
CA GLY A 297 -7.19 8.03 -0.13
C GLY A 297 -6.57 7.20 -1.25
N PHE A 298 -5.50 6.44 -0.96
CA PHE A 298 -4.76 5.65 -1.95
C PHE A 298 -5.41 4.31 -2.34
N ALA A 299 -6.62 4.02 -1.85
CA ALA A 299 -7.34 2.77 -2.12
C ALA A 299 -6.44 1.54 -1.91
N GLY A 300 -6.40 0.62 -2.89
CA GLY A 300 -5.55 -0.58 -2.87
C GLY A 300 -4.07 -0.33 -3.18
N LEU A 301 -3.67 0.92 -3.43
CA LEU A 301 -2.37 1.25 -4.01
C LEU A 301 -1.39 1.87 -2.99
N GLY A 302 -1.74 1.89 -1.70
CA GLY A 302 -0.94 2.54 -0.66
C GLY A 302 0.55 2.15 -0.69
N TYR A 303 0.87 0.86 -0.80
CA TYR A 303 2.26 0.38 -0.88
C TYR A 303 2.96 0.75 -2.20
N ILE A 304 2.23 0.87 -3.30
CA ILE A 304 2.76 1.24 -4.63
C ILE A 304 3.13 2.73 -4.69
N PHE A 305 2.49 3.56 -3.86
CA PHE A 305 2.75 4.99 -3.78
C PHE A 305 3.64 5.40 -2.61
N SER A 306 3.75 4.56 -1.58
CA SER A 306 4.12 4.97 -0.23
C SER A 306 5.40 5.80 -0.08
N TYR A 307 6.51 5.38 -0.69
CA TYR A 307 7.76 6.14 -0.56
C TYR A 307 7.77 7.40 -1.42
N GLY A 308 7.21 7.37 -2.64
CA GLY A 308 7.08 8.56 -3.47
C GLY A 308 6.15 9.61 -2.82
N VAL A 309 5.09 9.15 -2.16
CA VAL A 309 4.24 10.02 -1.33
C VAL A 309 5.04 10.59 -0.17
N ALA A 310 5.86 9.78 0.51
CA ALA A 310 6.69 10.25 1.61
C ALA A 310 7.72 11.31 1.19
N THR A 311 8.31 11.21 0.00
CA THR A 311 9.20 12.26 -0.53
C THR A 311 8.41 13.53 -0.82
N LYS A 312 7.21 13.42 -1.41
CA LYS A 312 6.34 14.57 -1.65
C LYS A 312 5.84 15.22 -0.36
N VAL A 313 5.47 14.44 0.65
CA VAL A 313 5.09 14.94 1.98
C VAL A 313 6.22 15.77 2.57
N ARG A 314 7.47 15.30 2.50
CA ARG A 314 8.63 16.08 2.94
C ARG A 314 8.72 17.42 2.21
N GLU A 315 8.63 17.44 0.87
CA GLU A 315 8.66 18.69 0.10
C GLU A 315 7.57 19.67 0.54
N LEU A 316 6.36 19.17 0.81
CA LEU A 316 5.24 19.98 1.27
C LEU A 316 5.51 20.52 2.68
N VAL A 317 6.02 19.72 3.61
CA VAL A 317 6.44 20.16 4.95
C VAL A 317 7.53 21.23 4.87
N ASP A 318 8.55 21.03 4.04
CA ASP A 318 9.63 22.00 3.82
C ASP A 318 9.06 23.35 3.33
N SER A 319 8.07 23.31 2.43
CA SER A 319 7.41 24.51 1.91
C SER A 319 6.68 25.30 3.00
N ILE A 320 6.05 24.61 3.96
CA ILE A 320 5.39 25.25 5.12
C ILE A 320 6.46 25.91 6.00
N GLY A 321 7.55 25.21 6.31
CA GLY A 321 8.63 25.75 7.14
C GLY A 321 9.30 26.99 6.54
N LYS A 322 9.44 27.06 5.21
CA LYS A 322 9.99 28.25 4.52
C LYS A 322 9.06 29.45 4.58
N ARG A 323 7.73 29.26 4.48
CA ARG A 323 6.75 30.35 4.64
C ARG A 323 6.90 31.03 6.01
N ASP A 324 7.05 30.23 7.06
CA ASP A 324 7.23 30.73 8.42
C ASP A 324 8.55 31.49 8.62
N ALA A 325 9.65 30.99 8.06
CA ALA A 325 10.95 31.66 8.14
C ALA A 325 10.94 33.01 7.39
N GLY A 326 10.30 33.07 6.23
CA GLY A 326 10.17 34.30 5.43
C GLY A 326 9.29 35.36 6.08
N GLN A 327 8.26 34.98 6.85
CA GLN A 327 7.47 35.91 7.66
C GLN A 327 8.26 36.46 8.86
N ARG A 328 9.04 35.61 9.54
CA ARG A 328 9.89 36.04 10.67
C ARG A 328 11.03 36.96 10.27
N SER A 329 11.57 36.82 9.06
CA SER A 329 12.64 37.68 8.54
C SER A 329 12.16 39.07 8.09
N ARG A 330 10.84 39.31 8.02
CA ARG A 330 10.23 40.58 7.58
C ARG A 330 9.65 41.42 8.74
N LEU A 331 9.79 40.94 9.98
CA LEU A 331 9.44 41.63 11.23
C LEU A 331 10.71 42.13 11.91
#